data_AF-A0AAJ0J0N8-F1
#
_entry.id   AF-A0AAJ0J0N8-F1
#
_cell.length_a   1.000
_cell.length_b   1.000
_cell.length_c   1.000
_cell.angle_alpha   90.00
_cell.angle_beta   90.00
_cell.angle_gamma   90.00
#
_symmetry.space_group_name_H-M   'P 1'
#
loop_
_entity.id
_entity.type
_entity.pdbx_description
1 polymer ?
#
loop_
_entity_poly.entity_id
_entity_poly.type
_entity_poly.pdbx_seq_one_letter_code
_entity_poly.pdbx_strand_id
1 'polypeptide(L)'
;SATAQLVALQGARQGVQQANGRLLLPKPGGVGMLDLSIDLREVQAVFDATRCTQAGGDVAVQVLPNAGGEAAGLLPLRLRGSPRCVDDAVVLVLALAPDSGLPEGVGLGAELRVQHDGRWQWRTQVEPGNDTALQLGLQLLGFVQTPERWLVRVDQGQW
;
A
#
# COMPACT_ATOMS: atom_id res chain seq x y z
N SER A 1 16.31 8.14 -1.98
CA SER A 1 17.32 7.36 -1.23
C SER A 1 16.62 6.21 -0.53
N ALA A 2 17.29 5.07 -0.35
CA ALA A 2 16.74 3.92 0.35
C ALA A 2 17.74 3.48 1.42
N THR A 3 17.28 3.32 2.65
CA THR A 3 18.07 2.80 3.77
C THR A 3 17.35 1.60 4.34
N ALA A 4 17.11 0.60 3.50
CA ALA A 4 16.45 -0.64 3.89
C ALA A 4 17.47 -1.78 3.93
N GLN A 5 17.42 -2.58 5.00
CA GLN A 5 18.18 -3.83 5.15
C GLN A 5 17.21 -4.99 4.96
N LEU A 6 17.59 -5.92 4.08
CA LEU A 6 16.76 -7.04 3.64
C LEU A 6 17.55 -8.35 3.77
N VAL A 7 16.97 -9.35 4.41
CA VAL A 7 17.48 -10.72 4.41
C VAL A 7 16.59 -11.56 3.50
N ALA A 8 17.09 -11.83 2.30
CA ALA A 8 16.38 -12.62 1.30
C ALA A 8 16.63 -14.13 1.50
N LEU A 9 15.60 -14.94 1.29
CA LEU A 9 15.67 -16.40 1.25
C LEU A 9 15.59 -16.88 -0.20
N GLN A 10 16.34 -17.94 -0.51
CA GLN A 10 16.32 -18.62 -1.80
C GLN A 10 16.36 -20.14 -1.61
N GLY A 11 15.78 -20.89 -2.55
CA GLY A 11 15.70 -22.36 -2.53
C GLY A 11 14.31 -22.84 -2.10
N ALA A 12 14.26 -23.88 -1.25
CA ALA A 12 12.98 -24.44 -0.77
C ALA A 12 12.12 -23.41 -0.03
N ARG A 13 12.77 -22.44 0.63
CA ARG A 13 12.14 -21.25 1.21
C ARG A 13 12.55 -20.02 0.40
N GLN A 14 11.58 -19.16 0.13
CA GLN A 14 11.77 -17.95 -0.67
C GLN A 14 11.08 -16.75 -0.03
N GLY A 15 11.58 -15.55 -0.35
CA GLY A 15 11.01 -14.28 0.10
C GLY A 15 11.93 -13.50 1.03
N VAL A 16 11.35 -12.82 2.00
CA VAL A 16 12.05 -11.91 2.92
C VAL A 16 11.87 -12.40 4.35
N GLN A 17 12.98 -12.78 4.98
CA GLN A 17 12.97 -13.21 6.39
C GLN A 17 12.94 -12.02 7.34
N GLN A 18 13.56 -10.91 6.93
CA GLN A 18 13.60 -9.68 7.71
C GLN A 18 13.80 -8.47 6.80
N ALA A 19 12.96 -7.45 6.97
CA ALA A 19 13.10 -6.15 6.33
C ALA A 19 12.95 -5.03 7.35
N ASN A 20 13.95 -4.14 7.39
CA ASN A 20 13.95 -2.96 8.26
C ASN A 20 14.38 -1.72 7.47
N GLY A 21 13.81 -0.58 7.83
CA GLY A 21 14.27 0.73 7.36
C GLY A 21 13.25 1.42 6.47
N ARG A 22 13.73 2.33 5.63
CA ARG A 22 12.88 3.23 4.85
C ARG A 22 13.18 3.16 3.37
N LEU A 23 12.12 3.05 2.58
CA LEU A 23 12.12 3.18 1.13
C LEU A 23 11.43 4.49 0.76
N LEU A 24 11.99 5.20 -0.23
CA LEU A 24 11.35 6.37 -0.85
C LEU A 24 11.12 6.06 -2.32
N LEU A 25 9.86 6.10 -2.73
CA LEU A 25 9.42 5.91 -4.10
C LEU A 25 8.93 7.26 -4.63
N PRO A 26 9.77 7.98 -5.41
CA PRO A 26 9.34 9.24 -5.99
C PRO A 26 8.33 8.99 -7.10
N LYS A 27 7.28 9.82 -7.17
CA LYS A 27 6.29 9.83 -8.27
C LYS A 27 5.74 8.42 -8.60
N PRO A 28 5.12 7.74 -7.63
CA PRO A 28 4.64 6.36 -7.82
C PRO A 28 3.65 6.30 -8.99
N GLY A 29 3.78 5.30 -9.86
CA GLY A 29 2.87 5.10 -10.99
C GLY A 29 2.78 6.29 -11.97
N GLY A 30 3.80 7.17 -12.00
CA GLY A 30 3.82 8.37 -12.83
C GLY A 30 3.05 9.57 -12.26
N VAL A 31 2.52 9.48 -11.03
CA VAL A 31 1.82 10.59 -10.36
C VAL A 31 2.83 11.65 -9.94
N GLY A 32 2.92 12.72 -10.73
CA GLY A 32 3.97 13.74 -10.59
C GLY A 32 3.88 14.63 -9.34
N MET A 33 2.84 14.51 -8.51
CA MET A 33 2.58 15.39 -7.36
C MET A 33 2.80 14.74 -5.99
N LEU A 34 3.11 13.44 -5.96
CA LEU A 34 3.21 12.66 -4.74
C LEU A 34 4.51 11.85 -4.73
N ASP A 35 5.07 11.66 -3.54
CA ASP A 35 6.10 10.66 -3.24
C ASP A 35 5.56 9.70 -2.18
N LEU A 36 6.04 8.45 -2.16
CA LEU A 36 5.71 7.49 -1.11
C LEU A 36 6.93 7.21 -0.26
N SER A 37 6.79 7.34 1.05
CA SER A 37 7.75 6.79 2.00
C SER A 37 7.17 5.56 2.67
N ILE A 38 7.89 4.43 2.56
CA ILE A 38 7.50 3.16 3.15
C ILE A 38 8.49 2.85 4.27
N ASP A 39 8.01 2.83 5.50
CA ASP A 39 8.76 2.39 6.67
C ASP A 39 8.45 0.92 6.96
N LEU A 40 9.48 0.09 7.06
CA LEU A 40 9.42 -1.33 7.36
C LEU A 40 10.07 -1.58 8.73
N ARG A 41 9.38 -2.31 9.61
CA ARG A 41 9.93 -2.77 10.89
C ARG A 41 9.70 -4.26 11.04
N GLU A 42 10.79 -5.00 11.04
CA GLU A 42 10.83 -6.45 11.20
C GLU A 42 9.89 -7.20 10.25
N VAL A 43 9.74 -6.68 9.04
CA VAL A 43 8.77 -7.22 8.08
C VAL A 43 9.26 -8.55 7.54
N GLN A 44 8.34 -9.52 7.51
CA GLN A 44 8.60 -10.89 7.07
C GLN A 44 7.54 -11.30 6.06
N ALA A 45 7.97 -12.05 5.05
CA ALA A 45 7.14 -12.62 4.00
C ALA A 45 7.88 -13.83 3.43
N VAL A 46 7.63 -15.00 3.99
CA VAL A 46 8.32 -16.25 3.63
C VAL A 46 7.32 -17.26 3.09
N PHE A 47 7.68 -17.80 1.93
CA PHE A 47 7.00 -18.92 1.31
C PHE A 47 7.85 -20.17 1.42
N ASP A 48 7.20 -21.31 1.67
CA ASP A 48 7.80 -22.64 1.54
C ASP A 48 7.09 -23.37 0.41
N ALA A 49 7.85 -23.74 -0.63
CA ALA A 49 7.35 -24.10 -1.94
C ALA A 49 6.36 -23.06 -2.50
N THR A 50 5.06 -23.29 -2.34
CA THR A 50 3.99 -22.41 -2.84
C THR A 50 3.19 -21.72 -1.74
N ARG A 51 3.42 -22.05 -0.46
CA ARG A 51 2.56 -21.61 0.65
C ARG A 51 3.22 -20.55 1.49
N CYS A 52 2.47 -19.52 1.87
CA CYS A 52 2.88 -18.57 2.89
C CYS A 52 3.00 -19.30 4.24
N THR A 53 4.18 -19.28 4.84
CA THR A 53 4.44 -19.91 6.15
C THR A 53 4.73 -18.90 7.25
N GLN A 54 5.19 -17.71 6.88
CA GLN A 54 5.52 -16.66 7.82
C GLN A 54 5.29 -15.28 7.19
N ALA A 55 4.47 -14.47 7.83
CA ALA A 55 4.29 -13.07 7.48
C ALA A 55 4.02 -12.26 8.74
N GLY A 56 4.58 -11.07 8.83
CA GLY A 56 4.47 -10.24 10.03
C GLY A 56 5.32 -8.97 9.95
N GLY A 57 5.40 -8.27 11.08
CA GLY A 57 6.04 -6.97 11.22
C GLY A 57 5.10 -5.80 10.97
N ASP A 58 5.65 -4.59 10.96
CA ASP A 58 4.89 -3.36 10.76
C ASP A 58 5.31 -2.66 9.47
N VAL A 59 4.32 -2.28 8.68
CA VAL A 59 4.48 -1.45 7.50
C VAL A 59 3.72 -0.15 7.72
N ALA A 60 4.41 0.97 7.55
CA ALA A 60 3.77 2.28 7.47
C ALA A 60 4.06 2.91 6.11
N VAL A 61 3.01 3.34 5.42
CA VAL A 61 3.11 4.06 4.16
C VAL A 61 2.71 5.50 4.40
N GLN A 62 3.57 6.43 4.03
CA GLN A 62 3.33 7.86 4.05
C GLN A 62 3.21 8.33 2.60
N VAL A 63 2.04 8.86 2.25
CA VAL A 63 1.81 9.58 1.00
C VAL A 63 2.19 11.03 1.26
N LEU A 64 3.26 11.48 0.62
CA LEU A 64 3.84 12.80 0.82
C LEU A 64 3.55 13.64 -0.43
N PRO A 65 2.81 14.76 -0.31
CA PRO A 65 2.77 15.76 -1.35
C PRO A 65 4.18 16.27 -1.62
N ASN A 66 4.58 16.33 -2.88
CA ASN A 66 5.79 17.07 -3.26
C ASN A 66 5.44 18.56 -3.42
N ALA A 67 6.42 19.41 -3.74
CA ALA A 67 6.20 20.87 -3.84
C ALA A 67 4.99 21.27 -4.71
N GLY A 68 4.70 20.54 -5.79
CA GLY A 68 3.51 20.78 -6.62
C GLY A 68 2.21 20.35 -5.94
N GLY A 69 2.22 19.21 -5.25
CA GLY A 69 1.10 18.73 -4.46
C GLY A 69 0.80 19.60 -3.24
N GLU A 70 1.82 20.08 -2.54
CA GLU A 70 1.68 21.02 -1.41
C GLU A 70 1.05 22.34 -1.88
N ALA A 71 1.51 22.89 -3.01
CA ALA A 71 0.93 24.09 -3.60
C ALA A 71 -0.54 23.90 -4.04
N ALA A 72 -0.94 22.66 -4.35
CA ALA A 72 -2.32 22.28 -4.63
C ALA A 72 -3.16 21.98 -3.37
N GLY A 73 -2.60 22.17 -2.17
CA GLY A 73 -3.30 21.96 -0.90
C GLY A 73 -3.46 20.50 -0.50
N LEU A 74 -2.72 19.56 -1.10
CA LEU A 74 -2.74 18.16 -0.69
C LEU A 74 -2.11 18.01 0.69
N LEU A 75 -2.74 17.19 1.53
CA LEU A 75 -2.24 16.88 2.88
C LEU A 75 -1.53 15.51 2.89
N PRO A 76 -0.50 15.34 3.74
CA PRO A 76 0.13 14.05 3.91
C PRO A 76 -0.84 13.03 4.51
N LEU A 77 -0.81 11.82 3.98
CA LEU A 77 -1.61 10.70 4.48
C LEU A 77 -0.70 9.62 5.02
N ARG A 78 -1.12 8.97 6.10
CA ARG A 78 -0.39 7.85 6.67
C ARG A 78 -1.30 6.64 6.80
N LEU A 79 -0.84 5.53 6.23
CA LEU A 79 -1.45 4.22 6.34
C LEU A 79 -0.52 3.31 7.15
N ARG A 80 -1.09 2.39 7.92
CA ARG A 80 -0.35 1.38 8.68
C ARG A 80 -1.03 0.02 8.60
N GLY A 81 -0.23 -1.02 8.69
CA GLY A 81 -0.72 -2.39 8.67
C GLY A 81 0.40 -3.38 8.91
N SER A 82 0.00 -4.64 9.10
CA SER A 82 0.91 -5.75 9.34
C SER A 82 0.61 -6.86 8.33
N PRO A 83 1.62 -7.39 7.61
CA PRO A 83 1.44 -8.53 6.73
C PRO A 83 1.01 -9.77 7.52
N ARG A 84 0.19 -10.62 6.91
CA ARG A 84 -0.24 -11.91 7.44
C ARG A 84 -0.35 -12.94 6.32
N CYS A 85 -0.19 -14.22 6.64
CA CYS A 85 -0.52 -15.27 5.70
C CYS A 85 -2.04 -15.42 5.64
N VAL A 86 -2.60 -15.39 4.43
CA VAL A 86 -4.00 -15.70 4.14
C VAL A 86 -4.00 -16.67 2.98
N ASP A 87 -4.48 -17.89 3.23
CA ASP A 87 -4.28 -19.02 2.33
C ASP A 87 -2.78 -19.18 2.01
N ASP A 88 -2.44 -19.33 0.74
CA ASP A 88 -1.07 -19.46 0.25
C ASP A 88 -0.38 -18.12 -0.05
N ALA A 89 -1.01 -16.99 0.28
CA ALA A 89 -0.53 -15.65 -0.05
C ALA A 89 -0.12 -14.84 1.19
N VAL A 90 0.80 -13.90 0.99
CA VAL A 90 1.04 -12.82 1.95
C VAL A 90 0.03 -11.71 1.65
N VAL A 91 -0.74 -11.31 2.66
CA VAL A 91 -1.69 -10.21 2.59
C VAL A 91 -1.31 -9.13 3.60
N LEU A 92 -1.11 -7.91 3.12
CA LEU A 92 -0.93 -6.71 3.92
C LEU A 92 -2.16 -5.82 3.73
N VAL A 93 -2.94 -5.64 4.81
CA VAL A 93 -4.04 -4.66 4.83
C VAL A 93 -3.53 -3.40 5.51
N LEU A 94 -3.65 -2.28 4.83
CA LEU A 94 -3.27 -0.95 5.26
C LEU A 94 -4.52 -0.13 5.56
N ALA A 95 -4.62 0.36 6.79
CA ALA A 95 -5.67 1.27 7.23
C ALA A 95 -5.08 2.64 7.55
N LEU A 96 -5.91 3.67 7.51
CA LEU A 96 -5.53 5.01 7.94
C LEU A 96 -5.03 5.00 9.38
N ALA A 97 -3.89 5.66 9.60
CA ALA A 97 -3.47 5.98 10.95
C ALA A 97 -4.40 7.08 11.50
N PRO A 98 -4.74 7.04 12.80
CA PRO A 98 -5.69 7.98 13.40
C PRO A 98 -5.29 9.47 13.27
N ASP A 99 -4.01 9.74 13.06
CA ASP A 99 -3.46 11.09 12.89
C ASP A 99 -3.59 11.63 11.46
N SER A 100 -4.20 10.87 10.53
CA SER A 100 -4.39 11.31 9.15
C SER A 100 -5.50 12.37 9.07
N GLY A 101 -5.17 13.56 8.59
CA GLY A 101 -6.09 14.70 8.45
C GLY A 101 -7.08 14.58 7.28
N LEU A 102 -7.70 13.41 7.09
CA LEU A 102 -8.74 13.28 6.07
C LEU A 102 -9.99 14.09 6.45
N PRO A 103 -10.70 14.65 5.45
CA PRO A 103 -11.99 15.28 5.69
C PRO A 103 -13.00 14.32 6.34
N GLU A 104 -13.93 14.86 7.09
CA GLU A 104 -14.99 14.08 7.73
C GLU A 104 -15.78 13.27 6.68
N GLY A 105 -16.05 11.99 6.98
CA GLY A 105 -16.76 11.08 6.09
C GLY A 105 -15.92 10.53 4.94
N VAL A 106 -14.63 10.88 4.84
CA VAL A 106 -13.70 10.28 3.86
C VAL A 106 -12.98 9.09 4.49
N GLY A 107 -13.11 7.92 3.85
CA GLY A 107 -12.41 6.69 4.22
C GLY A 107 -11.36 6.32 3.18
N LEU A 108 -10.24 5.74 3.61
CA LEU A 108 -9.20 5.19 2.74
C LEU A 108 -8.68 3.88 3.33
N GLY A 109 -8.54 2.89 2.48
CA GLY A 109 -7.87 1.63 2.80
C GLY A 109 -7.11 1.11 1.58
N ALA A 110 -6.11 0.30 1.84
CA ALA A 110 -5.42 -0.42 0.78
C ALA A 110 -5.12 -1.85 1.22
N GLU A 111 -5.05 -2.76 0.25
CA GLU A 111 -4.65 -4.14 0.47
C GLU A 111 -3.63 -4.54 -0.59
N LEU A 112 -2.51 -5.12 -0.15
CA LEU A 112 -1.54 -5.78 -1.01
C LEU A 112 -1.63 -7.29 -0.80
N ARG A 113 -1.84 -8.03 -1.87
CA ARG A 113 -1.73 -9.50 -1.90
C ARG A 113 -0.55 -9.90 -2.78
N VAL A 114 0.35 -10.71 -2.24
CA VAL A 114 1.54 -11.23 -2.94
C VAL A 114 1.53 -12.75 -2.91
N GLN A 115 1.73 -13.36 -4.08
CA GLN A 115 1.86 -14.81 -4.25
C GLN A 115 3.32 -15.23 -4.29
N HIS A 116 3.56 -16.52 -4.08
CA HIS A 116 4.91 -17.10 -4.05
C HIS A 116 5.67 -16.95 -5.38
N ASP A 117 4.96 -16.80 -6.50
CA ASP A 117 5.51 -16.68 -7.86
C ASP A 117 5.77 -15.23 -8.28
N GLY A 118 5.70 -14.29 -7.32
CA GLY A 118 5.93 -12.87 -7.56
C GLY A 118 4.73 -12.13 -8.14
N ARG A 119 3.60 -12.80 -8.41
CA ARG A 119 2.37 -12.09 -8.78
C ARG A 119 1.87 -11.28 -7.59
N TRP A 120 1.47 -10.06 -7.85
CA TRP A 120 0.93 -9.16 -6.84
C TRP A 120 -0.34 -8.47 -7.31
N GLN A 121 -1.19 -8.14 -6.35
CA GLN A 121 -2.39 -7.33 -6.54
C GLN A 121 -2.46 -6.27 -5.44
N TRP A 122 -2.63 -5.03 -5.85
CA TRP A 122 -2.84 -3.88 -4.97
C TRP A 122 -4.27 -3.37 -5.17
N ARG A 123 -5.06 -3.39 -4.10
CA ARG A 123 -6.43 -2.86 -4.09
C ARG A 123 -6.46 -1.60 -3.24
N THR A 124 -6.82 -0.47 -3.84
CA THR A 124 -7.10 0.78 -3.12
C THR A 124 -8.62 0.97 -3.01
N GLN A 125 -9.11 1.38 -1.85
CA GLN A 125 -10.52 1.63 -1.58
C GLN A 125 -10.67 3.00 -0.96
N VAL A 126 -11.53 3.85 -1.53
CA VAL A 126 -11.80 5.20 -1.03
C VAL A 126 -13.31 5.37 -0.86
N GLU A 127 -13.74 5.79 0.32
CA GLU A 127 -15.09 6.29 0.53
C GLU A 127 -15.02 7.82 0.44
N PRO A 128 -15.62 8.46 -0.59
CA PRO A 128 -15.48 9.89 -0.79
C PRO A 128 -16.43 10.72 0.10
N GLY A 129 -17.27 10.06 0.91
CA GLY A 129 -18.32 10.73 1.66
C GLY A 129 -19.30 11.47 0.75
N ASN A 130 -19.45 12.78 0.98
CA ASN A 130 -20.28 13.67 0.16
C ASN A 130 -19.46 14.52 -0.83
N ASP A 131 -18.14 14.32 -0.91
CA ASP A 131 -17.27 15.09 -1.80
C ASP A 131 -17.39 14.59 -3.25
N THR A 132 -18.22 15.29 -4.03
CA THR A 132 -18.47 14.97 -5.44
C THR A 132 -17.25 15.24 -6.32
N ALA A 133 -16.43 16.23 -5.97
CA ALA A 133 -15.22 16.55 -6.73
C ALA A 133 -14.17 15.46 -6.55
N LEU A 134 -13.99 14.97 -5.33
CA LEU A 134 -13.15 13.81 -5.02
C LEU A 134 -13.64 12.56 -5.76
N GLN A 135 -14.95 12.28 -5.71
CA GLN A 135 -15.54 11.15 -6.44
C GLN A 135 -15.21 11.22 -7.95
N LEU A 136 -15.47 12.35 -8.61
CA LEU A 136 -15.19 12.52 -10.03
C LEU A 136 -13.69 12.39 -10.34
N GLY A 137 -12.84 12.98 -9.50
CA GLY A 137 -11.38 12.87 -9.63
C GLY A 137 -10.90 11.43 -9.56
N LEU A 138 -11.42 10.64 -8.61
CA LEU A 138 -11.10 9.21 -8.47
C LEU A 138 -11.57 8.40 -9.67
N GLN A 139 -12.76 8.68 -10.20
CA GLN A 139 -13.27 8.01 -11.41
C GLN A 139 -12.38 8.28 -12.63
N LEU A 140 -11.92 9.51 -12.81
CA LEU A 140 -10.96 9.86 -13.87
C LEU A 140 -9.60 9.16 -13.70
N LEU A 141 -9.23 8.81 -12.47
CA LEU A 141 -8.04 8.02 -12.13
C LEU A 141 -8.26 6.51 -12.25
N GLY A 142 -9.41 6.07 -12.77
CA GLY A 142 -9.74 4.66 -13.02
C GLY A 142 -10.31 3.91 -11.82
N PHE A 143 -10.72 4.61 -10.76
CA PHE A 143 -11.49 3.96 -9.70
C PHE A 143 -12.93 3.70 -10.15
N VAL A 144 -13.43 2.51 -9.82
CA VAL A 144 -14.78 2.06 -10.14
C VAL A 144 -15.61 2.06 -8.87
N GLN A 145 -16.82 2.61 -8.95
CA GLN A 145 -17.75 2.62 -7.82
C GLN A 145 -18.33 1.21 -7.58
N THR A 146 -18.32 0.77 -6.33
CA THR A 146 -18.97 -0.46 -5.88
C THR A 146 -20.41 -0.18 -5.41
N PRO A 147 -21.25 -1.22 -5.29
CA PRO A 147 -22.61 -1.06 -4.75
C PRO A 147 -22.65 -0.43 -3.35
N GLU A 148 -21.60 -0.63 -2.55
CA GLU A 148 -21.45 -0.12 -1.18
C GLU A 148 -20.92 1.33 -1.14
N ARG A 149 -20.98 2.07 -2.26
CA ARG A 149 -20.51 3.46 -2.43
C ARG A 149 -18.99 3.66 -2.35
N TRP A 150 -18.20 2.61 -2.15
CA TRP A 150 -16.75 2.68 -2.23
C TRP A 150 -16.29 2.89 -3.67
N LEU A 151 -15.23 3.66 -3.87
CA LEU A 151 -14.48 3.69 -5.12
C LEU A 151 -13.26 2.78 -4.96
N VAL A 152 -13.14 1.80 -5.86
CA VAL A 152 -12.10 0.79 -5.81
C VAL A 152 -11.28 0.81 -7.08
N ARG A 153 -9.95 0.76 -6.93
CA ARG A 153 -9.02 0.51 -8.02
C ARG A 153 -8.15 -0.68 -7.66
N VAL A 154 -7.94 -1.56 -8.64
CA VAL A 154 -7.07 -2.73 -8.51
C VAL A 154 -5.95 -2.60 -9.53
N ASP A 155 -4.72 -2.55 -9.04
CA ASP A 155 -3.50 -2.63 -9.83
C ASP A 155 -2.87 -4.01 -9.63
N GLN A 156 -2.21 -4.55 -10.65
CA GLN A 156 -1.62 -5.88 -10.58
C GLN A 156 -0.36 -5.97 -11.44
N GLY A 157 0.50 -6.92 -11.11
CA GLY A 157 1.71 -7.18 -11.87
C GLY A 157 2.45 -8.42 -11.40
N GLN A 158 3.69 -8.53 -11.89
CA GLN A 158 4.62 -9.61 -11.55
C GLN A 158 6.01 -9.01 -11.39
N TRP A 159 6.81 -9.57 -10.48
CA TRP A 159 8.19 -9.18 -10.25
C TRP A 159 9.16 -10.06 -11.06
#